data_AF-A0A949QZF4-F1
#
_entry.id   AF-A0A949QZF4-F1
#
_cell.length_a   1.000
_cell.length_b   1.000
_cell.length_c   1.000
_cell.angle_alpha   90.00
_cell.angle_beta   90.00
_cell.angle_gamma   90.00
#
_symmetry.space_group_name_H-M   'P 1'
#
loop_
_entity.id
_entity.type
_entity.pdbx_description
1 polymer ?
#
loop_
_entity_poly.entity_id
_entity_poly.type
_entity_poly.pdbx_seq_one_letter_code
_entity_poly.pdbx_strand_id
1 'polypeptide(L)'
;MEKQNHPFWTRDSSVLLGGFFVTIFLIVYIWRPLAEEVLSYIDWNGPWWLYMDWLLLGIFLFMSAAIVARANLKTDLLIVFVGVCGGLVIESWGTQTNLWHYYTAERPPLWIIPAWPIASLSIDRITRLLDYGLKRLLTFEQGAVQSREILDSVKVLYWMIFASFLTLMLVFVSPTFDKSYTWLASILCILLILTPTDHRMALLTFIAGSGLGYFLELWGTTRQCWTYYTYETPPFFAVLAHGMAAVAFWRAGLLIKLAMGKVMQLSVNSER
;
A
#
# COMPACT_ATOMS: atom_id res chain seq x y z
N MET A 1 12.16 20.35 -26.90
CA MET A 1 11.77 19.66 -25.65
C MET A 1 12.92 18.78 -25.24
N GLU A 2 13.75 19.22 -24.30
CA GLU A 2 14.80 18.36 -23.72
C GLU A 2 14.14 17.15 -23.07
N LYS A 3 14.48 15.95 -23.56
CA LYS A 3 14.24 14.71 -22.82
C LYS A 3 15.07 14.81 -21.55
N GLN A 4 14.46 15.25 -20.44
CA GLN A 4 15.05 15.05 -19.12
C GLN A 4 15.08 13.54 -18.88
N ASN A 5 16.21 12.94 -19.25
CA ASN A 5 16.54 11.55 -18.94
C ASN A 5 16.72 11.46 -17.44
N HIS A 6 15.63 11.28 -16.70
CA HIS A 6 15.73 10.94 -15.29
C HIS A 6 16.22 9.49 -15.19
N PRO A 7 17.45 9.26 -14.68
CA PRO A 7 18.03 7.93 -14.62
C PRO A 7 17.17 7.01 -13.74
N PHE A 8 17.13 5.73 -14.09
CA PHE A 8 16.44 4.70 -13.30
C PHE A 8 17.06 4.56 -11.90
N TRP A 9 18.36 4.81 -11.80
CA TRP A 9 19.15 4.77 -10.58
C TRP A 9 19.51 6.18 -10.12
N THR A 10 19.21 6.53 -8.87
CA THR A 10 19.56 7.83 -8.27
C THR A 10 20.57 7.65 -7.13
N ARG A 11 21.16 8.76 -6.67
CA ARG A 11 21.95 8.76 -5.43
C ARG A 11 21.10 8.25 -4.25
N ASP A 12 19.85 8.68 -4.19
CA ASP A 12 18.86 8.26 -3.19
C ASP A 12 18.59 6.75 -3.26
N SER A 13 18.51 6.16 -4.47
CA SER A 13 18.42 4.70 -4.65
C SER A 13 19.60 3.98 -4.01
N SER A 14 20.82 4.53 -4.15
CA SER A 14 22.02 3.93 -3.56
C SER A 14 22.01 4.01 -2.02
N VAL A 15 21.53 5.14 -1.46
CA VAL A 15 21.39 5.33 -0.01
C VAL A 15 20.35 4.36 0.56
N LEU A 16 19.18 4.24 -0.08
CA LEU A 16 18.14 3.31 0.35
C LEU A 16 18.59 1.86 0.25
N LEU A 17 19.27 1.48 -0.84
CA LEU A 17 19.81 0.14 -1.00
C LEU A 17 20.86 -0.17 0.07
N GLY A 18 21.75 0.79 0.37
CA GLY A 18 22.73 0.65 1.45
C GLY A 18 22.05 0.45 2.81
N GLY A 19 21.07 1.29 3.15
CA GLY A 19 20.28 1.14 4.38
C GLY A 19 19.52 -0.19 4.45
N PHE A 20 18.97 -0.63 3.33
CA PHE A 20 18.30 -1.93 3.20
C PHE A 20 19.26 -3.10 3.47
N PHE A 21 20.44 -3.13 2.86
CA PHE A 21 21.43 -4.17 3.13
C PHE A 21 21.94 -4.16 4.57
N VAL A 22 22.15 -2.98 5.17
CA VAL A 22 22.48 -2.86 6.60
C VAL A 22 21.35 -3.43 7.45
N THR A 23 20.09 -3.17 7.10
CA THR A 23 18.93 -3.68 7.84
C THR A 23 18.83 -5.20 7.73
N ILE A 24 18.99 -5.78 6.53
CA ILE A 24 19.05 -7.24 6.34
C ILE A 24 20.19 -7.83 7.18
N PHE A 25 21.38 -7.23 7.10
CA PHE A 25 22.54 -7.69 7.86
C PHE A 25 22.25 -7.70 9.37
N LEU A 26 21.65 -6.63 9.90
CA LEU A 26 21.27 -6.55 11.31
C LEU A 26 20.21 -7.59 11.67
N ILE A 27 19.19 -7.81 10.83
CA ILE A 27 18.18 -8.84 11.05
C ILE A 27 18.83 -10.22 11.11
N VAL A 28 19.65 -10.58 10.13
CA VAL A 28 20.35 -11.87 10.08
C VAL A 28 21.26 -12.05 11.30
N TYR A 29 21.97 -10.99 11.70
CA TYR A 29 22.87 -11.04 12.84
C TYR A 29 22.11 -11.21 14.17
N ILE A 30 21.07 -10.42 14.41
CA ILE A 30 20.29 -10.43 15.65
C ILE A 30 19.47 -11.73 15.76
N TRP A 31 18.84 -12.16 14.67
CA TRP A 31 17.95 -13.31 14.63
C TRP A 31 18.65 -14.60 14.20
N ARG A 32 19.99 -14.61 14.18
CA ARG A 32 20.78 -15.79 13.81
C ARG A 32 20.34 -17.08 14.53
N PRO A 33 20.10 -17.09 15.86
CA PRO A 33 19.70 -18.33 16.54
C PRO A 33 18.38 -18.90 16.02
N LEU A 34 17.41 -18.02 15.76
CA LEU A 34 16.12 -18.41 15.19
C LEU A 34 16.28 -18.91 13.76
N ALA A 35 17.14 -18.26 12.97
CA ALA A 35 17.45 -18.71 11.63
C ALA A 35 18.09 -20.11 11.64
N GLU A 36 19.04 -20.38 12.54
CA GLU A 36 19.66 -21.71 12.68
C GLU A 36 18.64 -22.79 13.05
N GLU A 37 17.72 -22.49 13.97
CA GLU A 37 16.64 -23.39 14.34
C GLU A 37 15.72 -23.69 13.14
N VAL A 38 15.26 -22.65 12.42
CA VAL A 38 14.38 -22.81 11.25
C VAL A 38 15.09 -23.58 10.13
N LEU A 39 16.35 -23.28 9.86
CA LEU A 39 17.15 -23.94 8.83
C LEU A 39 17.50 -25.40 9.19
N SER A 40 17.44 -25.78 10.47
CA SER A 40 17.67 -27.16 10.92
C SER A 40 16.52 -28.12 10.55
N TYR A 41 15.31 -27.59 10.33
CA TYR A 41 14.16 -28.38 9.87
C TYR A 41 14.22 -28.72 8.37
N ILE A 42 15.13 -28.10 7.62
CA ILE A 42 15.26 -28.30 6.19
C ILE A 42 16.16 -29.51 5.92
N ASP A 43 15.63 -30.48 5.18
CA ASP A 43 16.47 -31.52 4.58
C ASP A 43 17.25 -30.95 3.40
N TRP A 44 18.51 -30.57 3.66
CA TRP A 44 19.43 -30.01 2.67
C TRP A 44 19.90 -31.03 1.62
N ASN A 45 19.80 -32.34 1.90
CA ASN A 45 20.17 -33.39 0.95
C ASN A 45 18.99 -33.79 0.05
N GLY A 46 17.78 -33.40 0.43
CA GLY A 46 16.55 -33.62 -0.32
C GLY A 46 16.11 -32.40 -1.13
N PRO A 47 14.82 -32.34 -1.51
CA PRO A 47 14.25 -31.23 -2.27
C PRO A 47 14.02 -29.99 -1.39
N TRP A 48 15.10 -29.39 -0.88
CA TRP A 48 15.08 -28.23 0.02
C TRP A 48 14.26 -27.04 -0.49
N TRP A 49 14.13 -26.89 -1.81
CA TRP A 49 13.34 -25.83 -2.44
C TRP A 49 11.85 -25.90 -2.12
N LEU A 50 11.33 -27.06 -1.70
CA LEU A 50 9.93 -27.21 -1.27
C LEU A 50 9.66 -26.55 0.09
N TYR A 51 10.70 -26.38 0.91
CA TYR A 51 10.60 -25.73 2.22
C TYR A 51 10.66 -24.20 2.10
N MET A 52 11.02 -23.66 0.93
CA MET A 52 11.12 -22.22 0.71
C MET A 52 9.77 -21.61 0.42
N ASP A 53 9.47 -20.49 1.10
CA ASP A 53 8.30 -19.69 0.79
C ASP A 53 8.55 -18.80 -0.44
N TRP A 54 8.38 -19.38 -1.63
CA TRP A 54 8.58 -18.69 -2.90
C TRP A 54 7.66 -17.47 -3.08
N LEU A 55 6.47 -17.49 -2.49
CA LEU A 55 5.55 -16.36 -2.55
C LEU A 55 6.11 -15.19 -1.73
N LEU A 56 6.56 -15.44 -0.50
CA LEU A 56 7.21 -14.42 0.33
C LEU A 56 8.45 -13.84 -0.35
N LEU A 57 9.33 -14.71 -0.85
CA LEU A 57 10.55 -14.29 -1.54
C LEU A 57 10.24 -13.44 -2.78
N GLY A 58 9.22 -13.83 -3.56
CA GLY A 58 8.75 -13.09 -4.73
C GLY A 58 8.21 -11.70 -4.37
N ILE A 59 7.34 -11.61 -3.36
CA ILE A 59 6.79 -10.33 -2.87
C ILE A 59 7.92 -9.45 -2.35
N PHE A 60 8.80 -10.00 -1.51
CA PHE A 60 9.92 -9.27 -0.92
C PHE A 60 10.86 -8.73 -1.99
N LEU A 61 11.26 -9.56 -2.96
CA LEU A 61 12.11 -9.16 -4.07
C LEU A 61 11.45 -8.07 -4.91
N PHE A 62 10.17 -8.26 -5.26
CA PHE A 62 9.42 -7.30 -6.06
C PHE A 62 9.30 -5.94 -5.35
N MET A 63 8.88 -5.92 -4.09
CA MET A 63 8.75 -4.67 -3.33
C MET A 63 10.11 -4.00 -3.15
N SER A 64 11.17 -4.76 -2.86
CA SER A 64 12.53 -4.23 -2.73
C SER A 64 13.02 -3.58 -4.03
N ALA A 65 12.77 -4.22 -5.18
CA ALA A 65 13.08 -3.64 -6.47
C ALA A 65 12.23 -2.38 -6.76
N ALA A 66 10.94 -2.41 -6.43
CA ALA A 66 10.02 -1.31 -6.64
C ALA A 66 10.43 -0.06 -5.85
N ILE A 67 10.72 -0.18 -4.55
CA ILE A 67 11.07 0.97 -3.70
C ILE A 67 12.41 1.60 -4.08
N VAL A 68 13.39 0.79 -4.51
CA VAL A 68 14.72 1.27 -4.93
C VAL A 68 14.65 1.95 -6.29
N ALA A 69 13.78 1.48 -7.19
CA ALA A 69 13.61 2.06 -8.50
C ALA A 69 13.16 3.54 -8.41
N ARG A 70 13.97 4.44 -9.00
CA ARG A 70 13.71 5.88 -9.07
C ARG A 70 13.39 6.53 -7.72
N ALA A 71 14.09 6.12 -6.66
CA ALA A 71 13.81 6.62 -5.33
C ALA A 71 14.09 8.12 -5.16
N ASN A 72 13.30 8.76 -4.29
CA ASN A 72 13.36 10.18 -3.97
C ASN A 72 13.04 10.38 -2.49
N LEU A 73 14.07 10.56 -1.66
CA LEU A 73 13.93 10.57 -0.20
C LEU A 73 12.93 11.62 0.32
N LYS A 74 12.85 12.79 -0.32
CA LYS A 74 11.94 13.86 0.11
C LYS A 74 10.47 13.45 -0.06
N THR A 75 10.15 12.81 -1.19
CA THR A 75 8.78 12.38 -1.47
C THR A 75 8.46 11.10 -0.70
N ASP A 76 9.43 10.19 -0.62
CA ASP A 76 9.30 8.90 0.00
C ASP A 76 9.14 9.01 1.53
N LEU A 77 9.79 9.99 2.17
CA LEU A 77 9.64 10.21 3.62
C LEU A 77 8.19 10.51 4.02
N LEU A 78 7.47 11.31 3.22
CA LEU A 78 6.07 11.59 3.47
C LEU A 78 5.20 10.33 3.28
N ILE A 79 5.51 9.52 2.26
CA ILE A 79 4.79 8.26 2.03
C ILE A 79 5.04 7.29 3.18
N VAL A 80 6.28 7.20 3.67
CA VAL A 80 6.64 6.40 4.84
C VAL A 80 5.87 6.87 6.07
N PHE A 81 5.86 8.17 6.35
CA PHE A 81 5.14 8.73 7.49
C PHE A 81 3.64 8.41 7.43
N VAL A 82 3.00 8.66 6.30
CA VAL A 82 1.57 8.36 6.11
C VAL A 82 1.33 6.86 6.20
N GLY A 83 2.20 6.03 5.63
CA GLY A 83 2.11 4.57 5.70
C GLY A 83 2.19 4.05 7.14
N VAL A 84 3.08 4.58 7.98
CA VAL A 84 3.17 4.22 9.40
C VAL A 84 1.87 4.60 10.13
N CYS A 85 1.44 5.86 10.04
CA CYS A 85 0.24 6.32 10.74
C CYS A 85 -1.03 5.61 10.26
N GLY A 86 -1.16 5.45 8.93
CA GLY A 86 -2.27 4.77 8.31
C GLY A 86 -2.32 3.28 8.65
N GLY A 87 -1.18 2.60 8.64
CA GLY A 87 -1.05 1.21 9.08
C GLY A 87 -1.47 1.04 10.54
N LEU A 88 -1.02 1.93 11.43
CA LEU A 88 -1.44 1.92 12.84
C LEU A 88 -2.95 2.05 12.99
N VAL A 89 -3.59 2.95 12.23
CA VAL A 89 -5.05 3.12 12.27
C VAL A 89 -5.78 1.87 11.77
N ILE A 90 -5.33 1.28 10.66
CA ILE A 90 -5.96 0.09 10.06
C ILE A 90 -5.81 -1.12 10.98
N GLU A 91 -4.60 -1.39 11.48
CA GLU A 91 -4.36 -2.49 12.40
C GLU A 91 -5.12 -2.31 13.72
N SER A 92 -5.19 -1.07 14.23
CA SER A 92 -5.98 -0.77 15.42
C SER A 92 -7.46 -1.02 15.17
N TRP A 93 -7.99 -0.61 14.01
CA TRP A 93 -9.38 -0.85 13.68
C TRP A 93 -9.70 -2.34 13.57
N GLY A 94 -8.97 -3.10 12.75
CA GLY A 94 -9.33 -4.50 12.49
C GLY A 94 -9.14 -5.43 13.66
N THR A 95 -8.03 -5.29 14.38
CA THR A 95 -7.70 -6.19 15.50
C THR A 95 -8.54 -5.91 16.74
N GLN A 96 -8.88 -4.63 17.00
CA GLN A 96 -9.75 -4.27 18.13
C GLN A 96 -11.22 -4.62 17.88
N THR A 97 -11.67 -4.58 16.63
CA THR A 97 -13.04 -4.99 16.26
C THR A 97 -13.19 -6.48 16.03
N ASN A 98 -12.08 -7.25 16.06
CA ASN A 98 -12.04 -8.69 15.76
C ASN A 98 -12.43 -9.04 14.31
N LEU A 99 -12.20 -8.12 13.36
CA LEU A 99 -12.35 -8.42 11.94
C LEU A 99 -11.24 -9.37 11.45
N TRP A 100 -10.03 -9.21 12.00
CA TRP A 100 -8.92 -10.15 11.83
C TRP A 100 -8.07 -10.23 13.08
N HIS A 101 -7.34 -11.34 13.21
CA HIS A 101 -6.38 -11.58 14.29
C HIS A 101 -5.07 -12.12 13.75
N TYR A 102 -3.99 -11.73 14.41
CA TYR A 102 -2.66 -12.25 14.15
C TYR A 102 -2.34 -13.42 15.07
N TYR A 103 -1.42 -14.29 14.65
CA TYR A 103 -0.93 -15.40 15.47
C TYR A 103 -0.29 -14.92 16.80
N THR A 104 0.18 -13.67 16.87
CA THR A 104 0.74 -13.07 18.10
C THR A 104 -0.31 -12.60 19.10
N ALA A 105 -1.60 -12.56 18.71
CA ALA A 105 -2.72 -12.03 19.48
C ALA A 105 -2.60 -10.54 19.90
N GLU A 106 -1.60 -9.80 19.43
CA GLU A 106 -1.40 -8.37 19.70
C GLU A 106 -2.46 -7.48 19.02
N ARG A 107 -2.79 -6.33 19.64
CA ARG A 107 -3.85 -5.40 19.16
C ARG A 107 -3.51 -3.92 19.47
N PRO A 108 -3.01 -3.12 18.50
CA PRO A 108 -2.51 -3.54 17.19
C PRO A 108 -1.14 -4.24 17.31
N PRO A 109 -0.80 -5.19 16.43
CA PRO A 109 0.53 -5.77 16.34
C PRO A 109 1.55 -4.73 15.85
N LEU A 110 2.53 -4.38 16.70
CA LEU A 110 3.52 -3.38 16.31
C LEU A 110 4.53 -3.93 15.30
N TRP A 111 4.71 -5.25 15.26
CA TRP A 111 5.69 -5.91 14.39
C TRP A 111 5.37 -5.79 12.90
N ILE A 112 4.10 -5.64 12.51
CA ILE A 112 3.69 -5.51 11.10
C ILE A 112 3.65 -4.05 10.62
N ILE A 113 3.64 -3.07 11.54
CA ILE A 113 3.60 -1.64 11.20
C ILE A 113 4.71 -1.23 10.22
N PRO A 114 5.96 -1.71 10.33
CA PRO A 114 7.01 -1.40 9.36
C PRO A 114 6.73 -1.89 7.93
N ALA A 115 5.85 -2.88 7.73
CA ALA A 115 5.49 -3.38 6.40
C ALA A 115 4.60 -2.38 5.62
N TRP A 116 3.77 -1.60 6.32
CA TRP A 116 2.86 -0.62 5.72
C TRP A 116 3.57 0.47 4.90
N PRO A 117 4.66 1.10 5.38
CA PRO A 117 5.50 1.99 4.57
C PRO A 117 6.06 1.35 3.30
N ILE A 118 6.53 0.10 3.38
CA ILE A 118 7.14 -0.61 2.25
C ILE A 118 6.07 -0.89 1.19
N ALA A 119 4.89 -1.36 1.61
CA ALA A 119 3.75 -1.55 0.73
C ALA A 119 3.30 -0.22 0.10
N SER A 120 3.21 0.85 0.90
CA SER A 120 2.79 2.18 0.42
C SER A 120 3.74 2.75 -0.64
N LEU A 121 5.05 2.62 -0.43
CA LEU A 121 6.05 3.01 -1.42
C LEU A 121 5.95 2.17 -2.70
N SER A 122 5.82 0.85 -2.55
CA SER A 122 5.67 -0.06 -3.70
C SER A 122 4.42 0.27 -4.52
N ILE A 123 3.30 0.55 -3.87
CA ILE A 123 2.05 0.96 -4.51
C ILE A 123 2.22 2.30 -5.23
N ASP A 124 2.85 3.31 -4.63
CA ASP A 124 3.15 4.58 -5.31
C ASP A 124 3.94 4.36 -6.61
N ARG A 125 4.92 3.46 -6.60
CA ARG A 125 5.73 3.13 -7.79
C ARG A 125 4.91 2.41 -8.86
N ILE A 126 4.09 1.44 -8.47
CA ILE A 126 3.16 0.75 -9.38
C ILE A 126 2.18 1.77 -9.98
N THR A 127 1.56 2.63 -9.17
CA THR A 127 0.62 3.65 -9.64
C THR A 127 1.26 4.61 -10.63
N ARG A 128 2.50 5.06 -10.40
CA ARG A 128 3.23 5.91 -11.36
C ARG A 128 3.53 5.18 -12.66
N LEU A 129 3.90 3.90 -12.59
CA LEU A 129 4.13 3.08 -13.77
C LEU A 129 2.84 2.90 -14.59
N LEU A 130 1.72 2.64 -13.91
CA LEU A 130 0.40 2.52 -14.54
C LEU A 130 -0.05 3.85 -15.16
N ASP A 131 0.11 4.98 -14.46
CA ASP A 131 -0.23 6.31 -14.99
C ASP A 131 0.64 6.67 -16.20
N TYR A 132 1.94 6.34 -16.18
CA TYR A 132 2.83 6.51 -17.32
C TYR A 132 2.40 5.64 -18.51
N GLY A 133 2.10 4.36 -18.28
CA GLY A 133 1.64 3.44 -19.32
C GLY A 133 0.33 3.91 -19.96
N LEU A 134 -0.64 4.29 -19.12
CA LEU A 134 -1.92 4.83 -19.56
C LEU A 134 -1.73 6.11 -20.39
N LYS A 135 -0.97 7.08 -19.89
CA LYS A 135 -0.68 8.32 -20.63
C LYS A 135 0.00 8.05 -21.97
N ARG A 136 0.91 7.08 -22.03
CA ARG A 136 1.59 6.71 -23.28
C ARG A 136 0.63 6.12 -24.29
N LEU A 137 -0.28 5.25 -23.87
CA LEU A 137 -1.34 4.69 -24.73
C LEU A 137 -2.27 5.80 -25.24
N LEU A 138 -2.72 6.68 -24.34
CA LEU A 138 -3.59 7.80 -24.67
C LEU A 138 -2.94 8.86 -25.56
N THR A 139 -1.62 9.05 -25.49
CA THR A 139 -0.89 9.99 -26.36
C THR A 139 -0.68 9.41 -27.76
N PHE A 140 -0.67 8.08 -27.89
CA PHE A 140 -0.50 7.39 -29.17
C PHE A 140 -1.76 7.46 -30.04
N GLU A 141 -2.94 7.53 -29.42
CA GLU A 141 -4.22 7.77 -30.09
C GLU A 141 -4.57 9.26 -30.06
N GLN A 142 -4.27 10.00 -31.13
CA GLN A 142 -4.49 11.44 -31.19
C GLN A 142 -5.96 11.81 -31.47
N GLY A 143 -6.55 12.59 -30.55
CA GLY A 143 -7.74 13.42 -30.77
C GLY A 143 -8.25 14.08 -29.48
N ALA A 144 -8.39 15.41 -29.46
CA ALA A 144 -8.92 16.15 -28.30
C ALA A 144 -10.36 15.76 -27.90
N VAL A 145 -11.12 15.19 -28.83
CA VAL A 145 -12.47 14.65 -28.61
C VAL A 145 -12.43 13.33 -27.84
N GLN A 146 -11.49 12.43 -28.16
CA GLN A 146 -11.33 11.12 -27.51
C GLN A 146 -10.91 11.26 -26.04
N SER A 147 -10.18 12.32 -25.71
CA SER A 147 -9.78 12.62 -24.33
C SER A 147 -10.96 12.86 -23.39
N ARG A 148 -12.08 13.43 -23.88
CA ARG A 148 -13.25 13.72 -23.03
C ARG A 148 -14.07 12.47 -22.73
N GLU A 149 -14.31 11.62 -23.72
CA GLU A 149 -15.03 10.35 -23.55
C GLU A 149 -14.31 9.39 -22.60
N ILE A 150 -12.98 9.34 -22.66
CA ILE A 150 -12.17 8.54 -21.74
C ILE A 150 -12.29 9.07 -20.31
N LEU A 151 -12.27 10.39 -20.11
CA LEU A 151 -12.44 10.98 -18.79
C LEU A 151 -13.83 10.69 -18.19
N ASP A 152 -14.87 10.76 -19.01
CA ASP A 152 -16.23 10.39 -18.59
C ASP A 152 -16.33 8.90 -18.26
N SER A 153 -15.68 8.04 -19.05
CA SER A 153 -15.62 6.58 -18.80
C SER A 153 -14.87 6.27 -17.50
N VAL A 154 -13.75 6.95 -17.23
CA VAL A 154 -13.00 6.84 -15.97
C VAL A 154 -13.86 7.25 -14.79
N LYS A 155 -14.68 8.29 -14.93
CA LYS A 155 -15.61 8.73 -13.88
C LYS A 155 -16.71 7.70 -13.62
N VAL A 156 -17.31 7.14 -14.67
CA VAL A 156 -18.33 6.08 -14.52
C VAL A 156 -17.71 4.84 -13.84
N LEU A 157 -16.53 4.41 -14.29
CA LEU A 157 -15.79 3.29 -13.71
C LEU A 157 -15.44 3.53 -12.23
N TYR A 158 -15.04 4.76 -11.89
CA TYR A 158 -14.81 5.17 -10.51
C TYR A 158 -16.05 4.92 -9.65
N TRP A 159 -17.20 5.48 -10.05
CA TRP A 159 -18.42 5.33 -9.25
C TRP A 159 -18.88 3.88 -9.13
N MET A 160 -18.79 3.11 -10.22
CA MET A 160 -19.11 1.68 -10.17
C MET A 160 -18.20 0.92 -9.19
N ILE A 161 -16.88 1.08 -9.29
CA ILE A 161 -15.92 0.37 -8.44
C ILE A 161 -16.05 0.79 -6.98
N PHE A 162 -16.06 2.08 -6.69
CA PHE A 162 -16.08 2.56 -5.30
C PHE A 162 -17.44 2.35 -4.63
N ALA A 163 -18.56 2.45 -5.35
CA ALA A 163 -19.88 2.08 -4.79
C ALA A 163 -19.97 0.57 -4.51
N SER A 164 -19.43 -0.27 -5.40
CA SER A 164 -19.36 -1.71 -5.19
C SER A 164 -18.48 -2.06 -3.98
N PHE A 165 -17.30 -1.43 -3.87
CA PHE A 165 -16.42 -1.56 -2.72
C PHE A 165 -17.12 -1.14 -1.42
N LEU A 166 -17.80 0.01 -1.40
CA LEU A 166 -18.52 0.47 -0.20
C LEU A 166 -19.62 -0.50 0.22
N THR A 167 -20.36 -1.05 -0.74
CA THR A 167 -21.38 -2.06 -0.47
C THR A 167 -20.76 -3.32 0.15
N LEU A 168 -19.67 -3.81 -0.44
CA LEU A 168 -18.92 -4.96 0.09
C LEU A 168 -18.37 -4.68 1.49
N MET A 169 -17.83 -3.48 1.71
CA MET A 169 -17.34 -3.02 3.01
C MET A 169 -18.44 -3.08 4.07
N LEU A 170 -19.61 -2.52 3.79
CA LEU A 170 -20.72 -2.50 4.75
C LEU A 170 -21.19 -3.91 5.11
N VAL A 171 -21.23 -4.83 4.15
CA VAL A 171 -21.54 -6.24 4.41
C VAL A 171 -20.47 -6.88 5.30
N PHE A 172 -19.19 -6.72 4.94
CA PHE A 172 -18.07 -7.30 5.66
C PHE A 172 -17.95 -6.79 7.10
N VAL A 173 -18.16 -5.49 7.32
CA VAL A 173 -17.98 -4.89 8.65
C VAL A 173 -19.25 -4.93 9.50
N SER A 174 -20.38 -5.40 8.93
CA SER A 174 -21.68 -5.44 9.62
C SER A 174 -21.69 -6.12 10.99
N PRO A 175 -20.91 -7.19 11.26
CA PRO A 175 -20.86 -7.80 12.59
C PRO A 175 -20.27 -6.88 13.67
N THR A 176 -19.65 -5.76 13.27
CA THR A 176 -18.92 -4.85 14.15
C THR A 176 -19.52 -3.43 14.18
N PHE A 177 -20.77 -3.26 13.74
CA PHE A 177 -21.45 -1.97 13.79
C PHE A 177 -21.71 -1.44 15.21
N ASP A 178 -21.55 -2.29 16.23
CA ASP A 178 -21.55 -1.88 17.63
C ASP A 178 -20.24 -1.17 18.06
N LYS A 179 -19.20 -1.21 17.22
CA LYS A 179 -17.88 -0.63 17.52
C LYS A 179 -17.70 0.76 16.91
N SER A 180 -17.21 1.71 17.71
CA SER A 180 -16.93 3.08 17.28
C SER A 180 -15.88 3.15 16.15
N TYR A 181 -14.87 2.28 16.18
CA TYR A 181 -13.86 2.24 15.11
C TYR A 181 -14.44 1.84 13.75
N THR A 182 -15.46 0.98 13.71
CA THR A 182 -16.13 0.62 12.45
C THR A 182 -16.90 1.81 11.87
N TRP A 183 -17.55 2.61 12.72
CA TRP A 183 -18.19 3.86 12.28
C TRP A 183 -17.18 4.86 11.74
N LEU A 184 -16.06 5.07 12.45
CA LEU A 184 -15.00 5.99 12.00
C LEU A 184 -14.40 5.55 10.67
N ALA A 185 -14.09 4.27 10.50
CA ALA A 185 -13.58 3.72 9.25
C ALA A 185 -14.59 3.87 8.10
N SER A 186 -15.87 3.58 8.36
CA SER A 186 -16.94 3.67 7.36
C SER A 186 -17.19 5.11 6.91
N ILE A 187 -17.27 6.05 7.86
CA ILE A 187 -17.42 7.48 7.57
C ILE A 187 -16.22 7.98 6.76
N LEU A 188 -14.99 7.61 7.16
CA LEU A 188 -13.79 7.97 6.41
C LEU A 188 -13.84 7.47 4.96
N CYS A 189 -14.20 6.21 4.74
CA CYS A 189 -14.35 5.65 3.40
C CYS A 189 -15.42 6.38 2.59
N ILE A 190 -16.59 6.65 3.18
CA ILE A 190 -17.67 7.41 2.54
C ILE A 190 -17.16 8.80 2.13
N LEU A 191 -16.50 9.53 3.04
CA LEU A 191 -15.95 10.86 2.74
C LEU A 191 -14.93 10.82 1.61
N LEU A 192 -14.03 9.82 1.61
CA LEU A 192 -13.02 9.66 0.56
C LEU A 192 -13.65 9.35 -0.81
N ILE A 193 -14.71 8.56 -0.84
CA ILE A 193 -15.45 8.21 -2.07
C ILE A 193 -16.25 9.39 -2.60
N LEU A 194 -16.91 10.15 -1.71
CA LEU A 194 -17.78 11.26 -2.11
C LEU A 194 -17.04 12.55 -2.47
N THR A 195 -15.75 12.67 -2.11
CA THR A 195 -14.97 13.89 -2.34
C THR A 195 -13.74 13.65 -3.24
N PRO A 196 -13.86 13.05 -4.43
CA PRO A 196 -12.70 12.71 -5.26
C PRO A 196 -11.93 13.95 -5.71
N THR A 197 -10.60 13.93 -5.59
CA THR A 197 -9.70 14.98 -6.11
C THR A 197 -9.27 14.71 -7.55
N ASP A 198 -8.97 13.45 -7.88
CA ASP A 198 -8.66 12.98 -9.22
C ASP A 198 -9.15 11.53 -9.35
N HIS A 199 -10.18 11.30 -10.17
CA HIS A 199 -10.82 9.99 -10.35
C HIS A 199 -9.85 8.97 -10.98
N ARG A 200 -9.01 9.41 -11.92
CA ARG A 200 -8.02 8.56 -12.60
C ARG A 200 -6.98 8.09 -11.60
N MET A 201 -6.38 9.02 -10.86
CA MET A 201 -5.36 8.67 -9.87
C MET A 201 -5.93 7.81 -8.75
N ALA A 202 -7.16 8.08 -8.29
CA ALA A 202 -7.83 7.23 -7.31
C ALA A 202 -8.01 5.79 -7.81
N LEU A 203 -8.49 5.61 -9.05
CA LEU A 203 -8.63 4.29 -9.66
C LEU A 203 -7.29 3.56 -9.82
N LEU A 204 -6.27 4.24 -10.35
CA LEU A 204 -4.95 3.63 -10.54
C LEU A 204 -4.30 3.26 -9.19
N THR A 205 -4.50 4.08 -8.17
CA THR A 205 -4.03 3.80 -6.80
C THR A 205 -4.79 2.60 -6.21
N PHE A 206 -6.10 2.56 -6.38
CA PHE A 206 -6.93 1.44 -5.94
C PHE A 206 -6.55 0.13 -6.61
N ILE A 207 -6.33 0.13 -7.93
CA ILE A 207 -5.89 -1.03 -8.70
C ILE A 207 -4.50 -1.48 -8.25
N ALA A 208 -3.55 -0.56 -8.12
CA ALA A 208 -2.19 -0.87 -7.65
C ALA A 208 -2.20 -1.47 -6.23
N GLY A 209 -2.97 -0.86 -5.32
CA GLY A 209 -3.12 -1.33 -3.94
C GLY A 209 -3.81 -2.68 -3.85
N SER A 210 -4.89 -2.91 -4.61
CA SER A 210 -5.57 -4.21 -4.65
C SER A 210 -4.70 -5.30 -5.29
N GLY A 211 -3.93 -4.94 -6.33
CA GLY A 211 -3.01 -5.87 -7.01
C GLY A 211 -1.88 -6.34 -6.09
N LEU A 212 -1.21 -5.42 -5.38
CA LEU A 212 -0.22 -5.80 -4.37
C LEU A 212 -0.87 -6.50 -3.18
N GLY A 213 -2.02 -5.99 -2.72
CA GLY A 213 -2.81 -6.53 -1.61
C GLY A 213 -3.23 -7.97 -1.82
N TYR A 214 -3.56 -8.38 -3.06
CA TYR A 214 -3.86 -9.78 -3.38
C TYR A 214 -2.74 -10.73 -2.97
N PHE A 215 -1.49 -10.42 -3.34
CA PHE A 215 -0.34 -11.26 -3.01
C PHE A 215 -0.01 -11.22 -1.51
N LEU A 216 -0.14 -10.05 -0.88
CA LEU A 216 0.07 -9.89 0.57
C LEU A 216 -0.95 -10.70 1.38
N GLU A 217 -2.23 -10.60 1.03
CA GLU A 217 -3.31 -11.36 1.68
C GLU A 217 -3.20 -12.86 1.39
N LEU A 218 -2.90 -13.24 0.16
CA LEU A 218 -2.69 -14.64 -0.19
C LEU A 218 -1.56 -15.23 0.66
N TRP A 219 -0.44 -14.52 0.79
CA TRP A 219 0.64 -14.96 1.64
C TRP A 219 0.23 -15.02 3.12
N GLY A 220 -0.24 -13.91 3.69
CA GLY A 220 -0.52 -13.84 5.12
C GLY A 220 -1.59 -14.82 5.58
N THR A 221 -2.67 -14.98 4.81
CA THR A 221 -3.78 -15.86 5.19
C THR A 221 -3.47 -17.34 4.95
N THR A 222 -2.71 -17.70 3.90
CA THR A 222 -2.32 -19.11 3.70
C THR A 222 -1.27 -19.59 4.70
N ARG A 223 -0.45 -18.68 5.26
CA ARG A 223 0.55 -18.98 6.30
C ARG A 223 0.01 -18.74 7.72
N GLN A 224 -1.27 -18.36 7.85
CA GLN A 224 -1.90 -18.02 9.13
C GLN A 224 -1.14 -16.93 9.91
N CYS A 225 -0.46 -16.04 9.20
CA CYS A 225 0.10 -14.84 9.81
C CYS A 225 -1.03 -13.96 10.38
N TRP A 226 -2.14 -13.89 9.66
CA TRP A 226 -3.40 -13.39 10.15
C TRP A 226 -4.57 -14.18 9.58
N THR A 227 -5.68 -14.16 10.31
CA THR A 227 -6.90 -14.87 9.96
C THR A 227 -8.08 -13.92 10.13
N TYR A 228 -8.91 -13.81 9.10
CA TYR A 228 -10.15 -13.03 9.15
C TYR A 228 -11.28 -13.84 9.78
N TYR A 229 -12.27 -13.15 10.34
CA TYR A 229 -13.46 -13.79 10.91
C TYR A 229 -14.26 -14.63 9.88
N THR A 230 -14.07 -14.38 8.57
CA THR A 230 -14.68 -15.13 7.47
C THR A 230 -13.93 -16.41 7.11
N TYR A 231 -12.70 -16.60 7.60
CA TYR A 231 -11.81 -17.72 7.29
C TYR A 231 -11.46 -17.90 5.79
N GLU A 232 -11.71 -16.88 4.97
CA GLU A 232 -11.36 -16.89 3.54
C GLU A 232 -9.85 -16.71 3.31
N THR A 233 -9.31 -17.27 2.23
CA THR A 233 -7.89 -17.19 1.87
C THR A 233 -7.67 -16.95 0.36
N PRO A 234 -7.29 -15.74 -0.08
CA PRO A 234 -7.46 -14.47 0.62
C PRO A 234 -8.93 -14.00 0.59
N PRO A 235 -9.43 -13.28 1.62
CA PRO A 235 -10.75 -12.68 1.57
C PRO A 235 -10.84 -11.62 0.48
N PHE A 236 -11.87 -11.69 -0.36
CA PHE A 236 -11.99 -10.77 -1.49
C PHE A 236 -12.10 -9.30 -1.03
N PHE A 237 -12.84 -9.04 0.06
CA PHE A 237 -12.92 -7.71 0.65
C PHE A 237 -11.55 -7.20 1.11
N ALA A 238 -10.75 -8.03 1.79
CA ALA A 238 -9.44 -7.64 2.32
C ALA A 238 -8.50 -7.18 1.19
N VAL A 239 -8.50 -7.91 0.07
CA VAL A 239 -7.75 -7.54 -1.14
C VAL A 239 -8.13 -6.15 -1.64
N LEU A 240 -9.43 -5.86 -1.76
CA LEU A 240 -9.91 -4.55 -2.20
C LEU A 240 -9.69 -3.45 -1.14
N ALA A 241 -9.69 -3.81 0.15
CA ALA A 241 -9.44 -2.90 1.24
C ALA A 241 -8.00 -2.35 1.20
N HIS A 242 -7.02 -3.13 0.74
CA HIS A 242 -5.66 -2.61 0.44
C HIS A 242 -5.69 -1.51 -0.65
N GLY A 243 -6.52 -1.68 -1.68
CA GLY A 243 -6.77 -0.67 -2.69
C GLY A 243 -7.31 0.63 -2.09
N MET A 244 -8.34 0.53 -1.24
CA MET A 244 -8.92 1.70 -0.58
C MET A 244 -7.95 2.35 0.43
N ALA A 245 -7.19 1.56 1.17
CA ALA A 245 -6.15 2.04 2.08
C ALA A 245 -5.10 2.85 1.32
N ALA A 246 -4.64 2.37 0.17
CA ALA A 246 -3.71 3.11 -0.68
C ALA A 246 -4.28 4.46 -1.15
N VAL A 247 -5.57 4.50 -1.54
CA VAL A 247 -6.26 5.75 -1.90
C VAL A 247 -6.31 6.70 -0.71
N ALA A 248 -6.63 6.19 0.49
CA ALA A 248 -6.64 6.97 1.72
C ALA A 248 -5.26 7.57 2.04
N PHE A 249 -4.19 6.78 1.90
CA PHE A 249 -2.82 7.24 2.15
C PHE A 249 -2.38 8.31 1.15
N TRP A 250 -2.64 8.08 -0.14
CA TRP A 250 -2.38 9.09 -1.17
C TRP A 250 -3.10 10.41 -0.88
N ARG A 251 -4.39 10.34 -0.51
CA ARG A 251 -5.22 11.48 -0.13
C ARG A 251 -4.68 12.20 1.10
N ALA A 252 -4.29 11.47 2.14
CA ALA A 252 -3.68 12.03 3.34
C ALA A 252 -2.36 12.75 3.01
N GLY A 253 -1.52 12.17 2.14
CA GLY A 253 -0.31 12.81 1.65
C GLY A 253 -0.56 14.13 0.92
N LEU A 254 -1.61 14.23 0.11
CA LEU A 254 -2.01 15.48 -0.54
C LEU A 254 -2.45 16.54 0.48
N LEU A 255 -3.25 16.15 1.49
CA LEU A 255 -3.70 17.06 2.54
C LEU A 255 -2.54 17.60 3.37
N ILE A 256 -1.58 16.74 3.75
CA ILE A 256 -0.38 17.17 4.48
C ILE A 256 0.43 18.17 3.64
N LYS A 257 0.63 17.91 2.34
CA LYS A 257 1.32 18.85 1.44
C LYS A 257 0.61 20.20 1.36
N LEU A 258 -0.72 20.20 1.25
CA LEU A 258 -1.52 21.43 1.22
C LEU A 258 -1.42 22.21 2.55
N ALA A 259 -1.47 21.51 3.69
CA ALA A 259 -1.34 22.12 5.00
C ALA A 259 0.06 22.73 5.21
N MET A 260 1.12 21.99 4.89
CA MET A 260 2.50 22.47 4.97
C MET A 260 2.73 23.69 4.07
N GLY A 261 2.19 23.68 2.84
CA GLY A 261 2.29 24.81 1.92
C GLY A 261 1.63 26.08 2.47
N LYS A 262 0.45 25.96 3.09
CA LYS A 262 -0.23 27.08 3.74
C LYS A 262 0.55 27.63 4.95
N VAL A 263 1.09 26.74 5.79
CA VAL A 263 1.89 27.15 6.97
C VAL A 263 3.15 27.92 6.53
N MET A 264 3.83 27.44 5.50
CA MET A 264 5.03 28.12 4.97
C MET A 264 4.69 29.50 4.39
N GLN A 265 3.57 29.65 3.70
CA GLN A 265 3.11 30.96 3.21
C GLN A 265 2.80 31.95 4.35
N LEU A 266 2.17 31.48 5.43
CA LEU A 266 1.87 32.31 6.59
C LEU A 266 3.16 32.78 7.30
N SER A 267 4.16 31.91 7.44
CA SER A 267 5.46 32.25 8.03
C SER A 267 6.20 33.33 7.23
N VAL A 268 6.17 33.26 5.90
CA VAL A 268 6.83 34.26 5.04
C VAL A 268 6.12 35.61 5.12
N ASN A 269 4.80 35.62 5.30
CA ASN A 269 4.03 36.87 5.44
C ASN A 269 4.17 37.49 6.84
N SER A 270 4.53 36.74 7.89
CA SER A 270 4.79 37.30 9.22
C SER A 270 6.18 37.92 9.38
N GLU A 271 7.11 37.62 8.47
CA GLU A 271 8.48 38.17 8.46
C GLU A 271 8.63 39.43 7.56
N ARG A 272 7.55 39.87 6.90
CA ARG A 272 7.48 41.11 6.11
C ARG A 272 6.68 42.17 6.86
#